data_AF-A0A2V9RIK1-F1
#
_entry.id   AF-A0A2V9RIK1-F1
#
_cell.length_a   1.000
_cell.length_b   1.000
_cell.length_c   1.000
_cell.angle_alpha   90.00
_cell.angle_beta   90.00
_cell.angle_gamma   90.00
#
_symmetry.space_group_name_H-M   'P 1'
#
loop_
_entity.id
_entity.type
_entity.pdbx_description
1 polymer ?
#
loop_
_entity_poly.entity_id
_entity_poly.type
_entity_poly.pdbx_seq_one_letter_code
_entity_poly.pdbx_strand_id
1 'polypeptide(L)'
;MRTKTHVKAVAVAFAATERRQQRLAQRPEKTWSRITVAALVAALLMAVLAPTAFAQEPVGSLLFVNRATDAQAFAYIDRYGLFHQTYSLLSNHTYAAPGVSHVVNTANGFLIYHDQTGFAYVERIQHNGYPDLGYSYNFTVGWRDILSIGDYLFFYKGDRSGAIGYITPSDGRFVQTATYLPGSFGYWSHIVATDNFLFFYNRFDGSAAVGYIAVGGSFVTTEYYPPGTLATFDYIVSDGAPLCSALLKSRGGLH
;
A
#
# COMPACT_ATOMS: atom_id res chain seq x y z
N MET A 1 53.86 -41.61 -69.28
CA MET A 1 54.00 -41.84 -67.82
C MET A 1 52.88 -41.07 -67.12
N ARG A 2 52.26 -41.66 -66.09
CA ARG A 2 51.03 -41.25 -65.33
C ARG A 2 49.67 -41.67 -65.90
N THR A 3 49.20 -42.85 -65.48
CA THR A 3 47.75 -43.17 -65.32
C THR A 3 47.56 -44.51 -64.57
N LYS A 4 48.08 -44.64 -63.33
CA LYS A 4 47.68 -45.75 -62.43
C LYS A 4 47.46 -45.34 -60.96
N THR A 5 47.77 -44.10 -60.58
CA THR A 5 47.74 -43.66 -59.17
C THR A 5 46.37 -43.13 -58.72
N HIS A 6 45.54 -42.60 -59.62
CA HIS A 6 44.25 -41.99 -59.23
C HIS A 6 43.10 -42.99 -59.00
N VAL A 7 43.12 -44.16 -59.65
CA VAL A 7 42.04 -45.16 -59.48
C VAL A 7 42.12 -45.86 -58.12
N LYS A 8 43.32 -46.07 -57.55
CA LYS A 8 43.47 -46.66 -56.22
C LYS A 8 43.03 -45.70 -55.09
N ALA A 9 43.26 -44.40 -55.24
CA ALA A 9 42.88 -43.40 -54.23
C ALA A 9 41.35 -43.26 -54.09
N VAL A 10 40.62 -43.30 -55.22
CA VAL A 10 39.15 -43.22 -55.22
C VAL A 10 38.51 -44.48 -54.63
N ALA A 11 39.05 -45.66 -54.93
CA ALA A 11 38.56 -46.92 -54.37
C ALA A 11 38.75 -47.01 -52.84
N VAL A 12 39.88 -46.52 -52.32
CA VAL A 12 40.14 -46.47 -50.86
C VAL A 12 39.25 -45.43 -50.17
N ALA A 13 38.99 -44.29 -50.81
CA ALA A 13 38.08 -43.28 -50.27
C ALA A 13 36.62 -43.76 -50.21
N PHE A 14 36.15 -44.50 -51.23
CA PHE A 14 34.81 -45.10 -51.23
C PHE A 14 34.67 -46.18 -50.14
N ALA A 15 35.64 -47.09 -50.02
CA ALA A 15 35.64 -48.12 -48.97
C ALA A 15 35.73 -47.53 -47.54
N ALA A 16 36.46 -46.41 -47.36
CA ALA A 16 36.51 -45.70 -46.08
C ALA A 16 35.18 -45.00 -45.75
N THR A 17 34.46 -44.53 -46.76
CA THR A 17 33.15 -43.89 -46.61
C THR A 17 32.07 -44.92 -46.27
N GLU A 18 32.07 -46.09 -46.91
CA GLU A 18 31.15 -47.18 -46.60
C GLU A 18 31.36 -47.76 -45.19
N ARG A 19 32.61 -47.94 -44.74
CA ARG A 19 32.90 -48.37 -43.35
C ARG A 19 32.49 -47.33 -42.31
N ARG A 20 32.44 -46.04 -42.67
CA ARG A 20 31.98 -44.96 -41.80
C ARG A 20 30.46 -44.90 -41.72
N GLN A 21 29.78 -45.14 -42.85
CA GLN A 21 28.32 -45.28 -42.94
C GLN A 21 27.84 -46.51 -42.15
N GLN A 22 28.49 -47.67 -42.29
CA GLN A 22 28.15 -48.87 -41.51
C GLN A 22 28.38 -48.68 -40.00
N ARG A 23 29.42 -47.93 -39.59
CA ARG A 23 29.65 -47.59 -38.18
C ARG A 23 28.64 -46.61 -37.59
N LEU A 24 28.02 -45.77 -38.42
CA LEU A 24 26.96 -44.84 -38.00
C LEU A 24 25.61 -45.55 -37.92
N ALA A 25 25.35 -46.53 -38.78
CA ALA A 25 24.13 -47.36 -38.75
C ALA A 25 24.10 -48.37 -37.58
N GLN A 26 25.26 -48.70 -37.00
CA GLN A 26 25.36 -49.56 -35.80
C GLN A 26 25.45 -48.78 -34.49
N ARG A 27 25.37 -47.44 -34.51
CA ARG A 27 25.21 -46.68 -33.25
C ARG A 27 23.80 -46.98 -32.72
N PRO A 28 23.64 -47.48 -31.49
CA PRO A 28 22.32 -47.60 -30.91
C PRO A 28 21.72 -46.20 -30.84
N GLU A 29 20.65 -45.94 -31.58
CA GLU A 29 19.85 -44.75 -31.38
C GLU A 29 19.43 -44.76 -29.91
N LYS A 30 19.81 -43.71 -29.18
CA LYS A 30 19.35 -43.52 -27.81
C LYS A 30 17.87 -43.17 -27.92
N THR A 31 17.02 -44.19 -28.03
CA THR A 31 15.58 -44.10 -28.03
C THR A 31 15.16 -43.62 -26.65
N TRP A 32 15.14 -42.30 -26.47
CA TRP A 32 14.42 -41.68 -25.38
C TRP A 32 12.99 -42.21 -25.46
N SER A 33 12.54 -42.88 -24.40
CA SER A 33 11.20 -43.45 -24.38
C SER A 33 10.19 -42.34 -24.70
N ARG A 34 9.10 -42.67 -25.40
CA ARG A 34 8.03 -41.71 -25.69
C ARG A 34 7.55 -40.97 -24.42
N ILE A 35 7.72 -41.60 -23.26
CA ILE A 35 7.47 -41.05 -21.92
C ILE A 35 8.39 -39.85 -21.61
N THR A 36 9.68 -39.90 -21.94
CA THR A 36 10.62 -38.78 -21.69
C THR A 36 10.37 -37.56 -22.59
N VAL A 37 9.99 -37.77 -23.85
CA VAL A 37 9.63 -36.65 -24.75
C VAL A 37 8.27 -36.07 -24.40
N ALA A 38 7.28 -36.91 -24.08
CA ALA A 38 5.98 -36.45 -23.61
C ALA A 38 6.06 -35.73 -22.26
N ALA A 39 6.94 -36.17 -21.34
CA ALA A 39 7.18 -35.49 -20.07
C ALA A 39 7.87 -34.13 -20.27
N LEU A 40 8.79 -34.01 -21.21
CA LEU A 40 9.41 -32.72 -21.56
C LEU A 40 8.42 -31.77 -22.22
N VAL A 41 7.56 -32.26 -23.13
CA VAL A 41 6.51 -31.46 -23.77
C VAL A 41 5.41 -31.10 -22.76
N ALA A 42 5.04 -31.99 -21.85
CA ALA A 42 4.11 -31.69 -20.76
C ALA A 42 4.71 -30.72 -19.75
N ALA A 43 5.99 -30.82 -19.41
CA ALA A 43 6.69 -29.84 -18.56
C ALA A 43 6.80 -28.48 -19.25
N LEU A 44 7.05 -28.45 -20.57
CA LEU A 44 7.05 -27.22 -21.36
C LEU A 44 5.64 -26.63 -21.48
N LEU A 45 4.61 -27.46 -21.70
CA LEU A 45 3.21 -27.03 -21.71
C LEU A 45 2.77 -26.54 -20.34
N MET A 46 3.18 -27.17 -19.24
CA MET A 46 2.87 -26.74 -17.87
C MET A 46 3.65 -25.50 -17.45
N ALA A 47 4.81 -25.22 -18.07
CA ALA A 47 5.53 -23.96 -17.90
C ALA A 47 4.93 -22.83 -18.77
N VAL A 48 4.28 -23.16 -19.89
CA VAL A 48 3.61 -22.20 -20.79
C VAL A 48 2.13 -21.98 -20.43
N LEU A 49 1.50 -22.93 -19.73
CA LEU A 49 0.12 -22.88 -19.20
C LEU A 49 0.07 -22.74 -17.67
N ALA A 50 1.21 -22.62 -16.99
CA ALA A 50 1.19 -22.09 -15.63
C ALA A 50 0.48 -20.74 -15.73
N PRO A 51 -0.67 -20.55 -15.07
CA PRO A 51 -1.33 -19.25 -15.10
C PRO A 51 -0.33 -18.23 -14.57
N THR A 52 0.25 -17.43 -15.47
CA THR A 52 0.74 -16.11 -15.13
C THR A 52 -0.44 -15.42 -14.47
N ALA A 53 -0.33 -15.13 -13.18
CA ALA A 53 -1.40 -14.70 -12.29
C ALA A 53 -2.20 -15.82 -11.60
N PHE A 54 -1.54 -16.52 -10.66
CA PHE A 54 -2.10 -16.36 -9.31
C PHE A 54 -1.81 -14.91 -8.94
N ALA A 55 -2.83 -14.05 -8.97
CA ALA A 55 -2.71 -12.71 -8.43
C ALA A 55 -2.14 -12.87 -7.02
N GLN A 56 -0.93 -12.37 -6.84
CA GLN A 56 -0.23 -12.41 -5.57
C GLN A 56 -1.02 -11.49 -4.64
N GLU A 57 -1.88 -12.05 -3.79
CA GLU A 57 -2.70 -11.27 -2.85
C GLU A 57 -1.77 -10.35 -2.02
N PRO A 58 -1.84 -9.02 -2.19
CA PRO A 58 -1.06 -8.10 -1.39
C PRO A 58 -1.47 -8.20 0.07
N VAL A 59 -0.47 -8.11 0.95
CA VAL A 59 -0.68 -8.12 2.41
C VAL A 59 -1.03 -6.72 2.93
N GLY A 60 -0.68 -5.69 2.16
CA GLY A 60 -1.02 -4.29 2.43
C GLY A 60 -0.52 -3.37 1.32
N SER A 61 -1.21 -2.23 1.15
CA SER A 61 -0.85 -1.20 0.17
C SER A 61 -0.21 0.00 0.83
N LEU A 62 0.64 0.70 0.09
CA LEU A 62 1.39 1.87 0.50
C LEU A 62 1.11 3.02 -0.47
N LEU A 63 0.93 4.21 0.10
CA LEU A 63 0.89 5.48 -0.60
C LEU A 63 2.16 6.26 -0.27
N PHE A 64 2.84 6.75 -1.30
CA PHE A 64 3.95 7.67 -1.19
C PHE A 64 3.51 9.03 -1.70
N VAL A 65 3.76 10.08 -0.93
CA VAL A 65 3.44 11.46 -1.30
C VAL A 65 4.67 12.33 -1.13
N ASN A 66 5.06 13.04 -2.19
CA ASN A 66 6.09 14.06 -2.12
C ASN A 66 5.46 15.37 -1.64
N ARG A 67 5.82 15.81 -0.44
CA ARG A 67 5.29 17.06 0.15
C ARG A 67 5.47 18.30 -0.72
N ALA A 68 6.60 18.42 -1.40
CA ALA A 68 6.97 19.61 -2.16
C ALA A 68 6.35 19.63 -3.56
N THR A 69 6.27 18.49 -4.23
CA THR A 69 5.77 18.45 -5.61
C THR A 69 4.33 17.98 -5.69
N ASP A 70 3.81 17.32 -4.67
CA ASP A 70 2.56 16.55 -4.70
C ASP A 70 2.61 15.31 -5.60
N ALA A 71 3.82 14.81 -5.90
CA ALA A 71 3.98 13.60 -6.70
C ALA A 71 3.60 12.38 -5.84
N GLN A 72 2.88 11.43 -6.44
CA GLN A 72 2.38 10.27 -5.73
C GLN A 72 2.82 8.97 -6.37
N ALA A 73 3.03 7.94 -5.54
CA ALA A 73 3.23 6.58 -6.01
C ALA A 73 2.44 5.60 -5.14
N PHE A 74 1.97 4.54 -5.77
CA PHE A 74 1.19 3.48 -5.15
C PHE A 74 1.97 2.18 -5.26
N ALA A 75 1.96 1.42 -4.18
CA ALA A 75 2.66 0.15 -4.12
C ALA A 75 1.98 -0.81 -3.17
N TYR A 76 2.42 -2.06 -3.18
CA TYR A 76 2.07 -3.03 -2.15
C TYR A 76 3.29 -3.85 -1.74
N ILE A 77 3.20 -4.47 -0.57
CA ILE A 77 4.13 -5.50 -0.12
C ILE A 77 3.42 -6.84 -0.21
N ASP A 78 4.03 -7.79 -0.92
CA ASP A 78 3.46 -9.12 -1.07
C ASP A 78 3.73 -10.02 0.15
N ARG A 79 3.16 -11.22 0.12
CA ARG A 79 3.30 -12.22 1.20
C ARG A 79 4.72 -12.70 1.46
N TYR A 80 5.67 -12.42 0.56
CA TYR A 80 7.08 -12.74 0.74
C TYR A 80 7.90 -11.53 1.21
N GLY A 81 7.24 -10.40 1.47
CA GLY A 81 7.89 -9.15 1.88
C GLY A 81 8.52 -8.39 0.71
N LEU A 82 8.18 -8.72 -0.54
CA LEU A 82 8.71 -8.01 -1.70
C LEU A 82 7.85 -6.77 -2.01
N PHE A 83 8.52 -5.67 -2.31
CA PHE A 83 7.89 -4.40 -2.69
C PHE A 83 7.57 -4.38 -4.19
N HIS A 84 6.35 -3.96 -4.51
CA HIS A 84 5.87 -3.80 -5.88
C HIS A 84 5.23 -2.43 -6.05
N GLN A 85 5.86 -1.55 -6.83
CA GLN A 85 5.25 -0.29 -7.23
C GLN A 85 4.35 -0.51 -8.46
N THR A 86 3.09 -0.12 -8.34
CA THR A 86 2.05 -0.39 -9.33
C THR A 86 1.77 0.83 -10.20
N TYR A 87 1.80 2.02 -9.59
CA TYR A 87 1.38 3.23 -10.27
C TYR A 87 2.12 4.47 -9.76
N SER A 88 2.27 5.47 -10.61
CA SER A 88 2.88 6.75 -10.24
C SER A 88 2.21 7.91 -10.96
N LEU A 89 1.85 8.91 -10.18
CA LEU A 89 1.37 10.19 -10.64
C LEU A 89 2.51 11.19 -10.49
N LEU A 90 3.18 11.48 -11.61
CA LEU A 90 4.11 12.60 -11.67
C LEU A 90 3.27 13.87 -11.63
N SER A 91 3.38 14.64 -10.56
CA SER A 91 2.67 15.90 -10.45
C SER A 91 3.36 16.97 -11.30
N ASN A 92 2.58 17.56 -12.20
CA ASN A 92 2.84 18.89 -12.78
C ASN A 92 1.58 19.74 -12.64
N HIS A 93 0.91 19.65 -11.48
CA HIS A 93 -0.33 20.36 -11.26
C HIS A 93 -0.02 21.86 -11.18
N THR A 94 -0.36 22.60 -12.23
CA THR A 94 -0.35 24.06 -12.27
C THR A 94 -1.32 24.69 -11.25
N TYR A 95 -2.17 23.86 -10.60
CA TYR A 95 -3.17 24.25 -9.61
C TYR A 95 -2.94 23.69 -8.19
N ALA A 96 -1.94 22.83 -7.98
CA ALA A 96 -1.54 22.40 -6.64
C ALA A 96 -0.31 23.19 -6.24
N ALA A 97 -0.48 24.20 -5.38
CA ALA A 97 0.69 24.79 -4.75
C ALA A 97 1.44 23.67 -4.00
N PRO A 98 2.77 23.56 -4.15
CA PRO A 98 3.64 22.79 -3.25
C PRO A 98 3.16 22.89 -1.80
N GLY A 99 3.04 21.80 -1.05
CA GLY A 99 2.67 21.89 0.36
C GLY A 99 1.60 20.93 0.85
N VAL A 100 1.72 19.64 0.53
CA VAL A 100 0.98 18.63 1.31
C VAL A 100 1.44 18.75 2.76
N SER A 101 0.53 19.12 3.63
CA SER A 101 0.81 19.30 5.05
C SER A 101 0.54 18.03 5.84
N HIS A 102 -0.48 17.26 5.44
CA HIS A 102 -0.94 16.06 6.13
C HIS A 102 -1.33 14.96 5.15
N VAL A 103 -1.00 13.72 5.52
CA VAL A 103 -1.50 12.49 4.90
C VAL A 103 -1.98 11.60 6.04
N VAL A 104 -3.27 11.25 6.03
CA VAL A 104 -3.90 10.48 7.12
C VAL A 104 -4.53 9.23 6.55
N ASN A 105 -4.07 8.07 7.03
CA ASN A 105 -4.68 6.78 6.73
C ASN A 105 -5.94 6.61 7.60
N THR A 106 -7.04 6.17 6.97
CA THR A 106 -8.30 5.81 7.62
C THR A 106 -8.74 4.43 7.15
N ALA A 107 -9.72 3.84 7.84
CA ALA A 107 -10.31 2.56 7.43
C ALA A 107 -10.88 2.58 5.99
N ASN A 108 -11.27 3.75 5.46
CA ASN A 108 -11.99 3.88 4.19
C ASN A 108 -11.22 4.66 3.12
N GLY A 109 -9.93 4.96 3.35
CA GLY A 109 -9.07 5.66 2.39
C GLY A 109 -8.02 6.55 3.04
N PHE A 110 -7.32 7.31 2.22
CA PHE A 110 -6.32 8.29 2.63
C PHE A 110 -6.88 9.70 2.43
N LEU A 111 -6.77 10.54 3.46
CA LEU A 111 -6.98 11.98 3.30
C LEU A 111 -5.62 12.65 3.10
N ILE A 112 -5.48 13.41 2.01
CA ILE A 112 -4.32 14.24 1.73
C ILE A 112 -4.76 15.70 1.77
N TYR A 113 -4.04 16.55 2.49
CA TYR A 113 -4.45 17.92 2.78
C TYR A 113 -3.29 18.91 2.63
N HIS A 114 -3.61 20.09 2.09
CA HIS A 114 -2.71 21.22 1.91
C HIS A 114 -3.14 22.34 2.86
N ASP A 115 -2.29 22.70 3.82
CA ASP A 115 -2.63 23.68 4.86
C ASP A 115 -2.76 25.11 4.34
N GLN A 116 -1.92 25.49 3.38
CA GLN A 116 -1.89 26.85 2.84
C GLN A 116 -3.07 27.17 1.92
N THR A 117 -3.57 26.18 1.18
CA THR A 117 -4.66 26.37 0.20
C THR A 117 -5.99 25.83 0.68
N GLY A 118 -5.99 24.91 1.63
CA GLY A 118 -7.19 24.21 2.09
C GLY A 118 -7.62 23.09 1.13
N PHE A 119 -6.91 22.90 0.01
CA PHE A 119 -7.18 21.82 -0.92
C PHE A 119 -6.98 20.48 -0.21
N ALA A 120 -7.94 19.59 -0.39
CA ALA A 120 -7.88 18.24 0.16
C ALA A 120 -8.42 17.26 -0.88
N TYR A 121 -7.96 16.03 -0.82
CA TYR A 121 -8.56 14.97 -1.59
C TYR A 121 -8.49 13.64 -0.85
N VAL A 122 -9.46 12.79 -1.15
CA VAL A 122 -9.56 11.45 -0.61
C VAL A 122 -9.27 10.46 -1.72
N GLU A 123 -8.35 9.54 -1.44
CA GLU A 123 -7.99 8.46 -2.35
C GLU A 123 -8.14 7.10 -1.68
N ARG A 124 -8.35 6.08 -2.49
CA ARG A 124 -8.38 4.67 -2.05
C ARG A 124 -7.46 3.87 -2.96
N ILE A 125 -6.92 2.79 -2.42
CA ILE A 125 -6.09 1.86 -3.18
C ILE A 125 -6.88 0.57 -3.32
N GLN A 126 -7.06 0.14 -4.57
CA GLN A 126 -7.67 -1.12 -4.91
C GLN A 126 -6.79 -2.28 -4.42
N HIS A 127 -7.39 -3.46 -4.33
CA HIS A 127 -6.67 -4.67 -3.96
C HIS A 127 -5.51 -5.02 -4.91
N ASN A 128 -5.52 -4.54 -6.17
CA ASN A 128 -4.41 -4.74 -7.11
C ASN A 128 -3.29 -3.68 -6.97
N GLY A 129 -3.38 -2.80 -5.96
CA GLY A 129 -2.42 -1.72 -5.71
C GLY A 129 -2.60 -0.48 -6.59
N TYR A 130 -3.59 -0.39 -7.47
CA TYR A 130 -3.88 0.82 -8.24
C TYR A 130 -4.81 1.78 -7.48
N PRO A 131 -4.72 3.10 -7.70
CA PRO A 131 -5.64 4.05 -7.07
C PRO A 131 -7.05 3.96 -7.66
N ASP A 132 -8.06 4.17 -6.80
CA ASP A 132 -9.42 4.53 -7.22
C ASP A 132 -9.50 6.00 -7.64
N LEU A 133 -10.58 6.36 -8.33
CA LEU A 133 -10.90 7.76 -8.57
C LEU A 133 -11.12 8.47 -7.23
N GLY A 134 -10.27 9.44 -6.94
CA GLY A 134 -10.37 10.26 -5.73
C GLY A 134 -11.42 11.36 -5.83
N TYR A 135 -11.78 11.92 -4.68
CA TYR A 135 -12.63 13.10 -4.58
C TYR A 135 -11.83 14.28 -4.05
N SER A 136 -12.01 15.46 -4.62
CA SER A 136 -11.37 16.69 -4.15
C SER A 136 -12.35 17.60 -3.40
N TYR A 137 -11.81 18.38 -2.48
CA TYR A 137 -12.53 19.26 -1.56
C TYR A 137 -11.73 20.54 -1.32
N ASN A 138 -12.44 21.59 -0.92
CA ASN A 138 -11.85 22.82 -0.41
C ASN A 138 -12.22 22.95 1.07
N PHE A 139 -11.32 22.51 1.94
CA PHE A 139 -11.45 22.66 3.38
C PHE A 139 -10.99 24.03 3.82
N THR A 140 -11.27 24.37 5.08
CA THR A 140 -10.66 25.55 5.69
C THR A 140 -9.14 25.38 5.78
N VAL A 141 -8.38 26.43 5.47
CA VAL A 141 -6.90 26.48 5.57
C VAL A 141 -6.40 26.35 7.01
N GLY A 142 -5.16 25.88 7.20
CA GLY A 142 -4.42 25.94 8.45
C GLY A 142 -4.74 24.89 9.51
N TRP A 143 -5.33 23.74 9.16
CA TRP A 143 -5.44 22.63 10.11
C TRP A 143 -4.04 22.19 10.57
N ARG A 144 -3.82 22.12 11.88
CA ARG A 144 -2.52 21.81 12.50
C ARG A 144 -2.38 20.34 12.83
N ASP A 145 -3.48 19.72 13.27
CA ASP A 145 -3.55 18.28 13.54
C ASP A 145 -4.75 17.71 12.82
N ILE A 146 -4.53 16.59 12.13
CA ILE A 146 -5.59 15.78 11.52
C ILE A 146 -5.29 14.33 11.90
N LEU A 147 -6.21 13.73 12.66
CA LEU A 147 -6.02 12.38 13.22
C LEU A 147 -7.15 11.45 12.76
N SER A 148 -6.81 10.20 12.45
CA SER A 148 -7.80 9.13 12.33
C SER A 148 -8.12 8.56 13.70
N ILE A 149 -9.39 8.34 13.99
CA ILE A 149 -9.90 7.75 15.24
C ILE A 149 -11.19 6.98 14.94
N GLY A 150 -11.18 5.66 15.14
CA GLY A 150 -12.27 4.81 14.65
C GLY A 150 -12.51 5.03 13.15
N ASP A 151 -13.77 5.27 12.79
CA ASP A 151 -14.20 5.62 11.43
C ASP A 151 -14.09 7.11 11.10
N TYR A 152 -13.70 7.94 12.07
CA TYR A 152 -13.73 9.40 11.96
C TYR A 152 -12.33 10.00 11.79
N LEU A 153 -12.35 11.23 11.31
CA LEU A 153 -11.24 12.16 11.27
C LEU A 153 -11.53 13.30 12.23
N PHE A 154 -10.57 13.61 13.10
CA PHE A 154 -10.59 14.77 13.97
C PHE A 154 -9.61 15.81 13.47
N PHE A 155 -10.07 17.05 13.37
CA PHE A 155 -9.28 18.20 12.91
C PHE A 155 -9.15 19.22 14.04
N TYR A 156 -7.96 19.76 14.24
CA TYR A 156 -7.69 20.79 15.24
C TYR A 156 -6.76 21.89 14.71
N LYS A 157 -6.94 23.11 15.24
CA LYS A 157 -6.26 24.33 14.81
C LYS A 157 -5.64 25.12 15.94
N GLY A 158 -4.67 25.97 15.59
CA GLY A 158 -4.00 26.87 16.53
C GLY A 158 -4.92 27.90 17.18
N ASP A 159 -6.02 28.30 16.53
CA ASP A 159 -7.06 29.16 17.12
C ASP A 159 -8.04 28.40 18.03
N ARG A 160 -7.81 27.08 18.21
CA ARG A 160 -8.60 26.15 19.00
C ARG A 160 -9.98 25.86 18.42
N SER A 161 -10.17 26.08 17.13
CA SER A 161 -11.28 25.50 16.37
C SER A 161 -11.04 24.01 16.10
N GLY A 162 -12.11 23.31 15.73
CA GLY A 162 -12.05 21.90 15.39
C GLY A 162 -13.14 21.50 14.39
N ALA A 163 -12.98 20.33 13.80
CA ALA A 163 -14.02 19.70 12.98
C ALA A 163 -13.95 18.18 13.12
N ILE A 164 -15.07 17.53 12.84
CA ILE A 164 -15.15 16.06 12.72
C ILE A 164 -15.80 15.72 11.40
N GLY A 165 -15.27 14.71 10.74
CA GLY A 165 -15.91 14.08 9.60
C GLY A 165 -15.48 12.62 9.47
N TYR A 166 -15.93 11.95 8.43
CA TYR A 166 -15.54 10.58 8.11
C TYR A 166 -15.49 10.39 6.59
N ILE A 167 -14.83 9.33 6.16
CA ILE A 167 -14.82 8.90 4.76
C ILE A 167 -15.83 7.76 4.62
N THR A 168 -16.77 7.88 3.68
CA THR A 168 -17.82 6.89 3.46
C THR A 168 -17.21 5.55 3.00
N PRO A 169 -17.61 4.41 3.60
CA PRO A 169 -17.13 3.10 3.17
C PRO A 169 -17.53 2.74 1.75
N SER A 170 -18.70 3.21 1.30
CA SER A 170 -19.31 2.87 0.01
C SER A 170 -18.58 3.44 -1.20
N ASP A 171 -18.15 4.70 -1.11
CA ASP A 171 -17.71 5.48 -2.25
C ASP A 171 -16.55 6.43 -1.93
N GLY A 172 -15.99 6.42 -0.71
CA GLY A 172 -14.77 7.18 -0.40
C GLY A 172 -14.97 8.69 -0.35
N ARG A 173 -16.19 9.18 -0.08
CA ARG A 173 -16.49 10.61 0.06
C ARG A 173 -16.27 11.08 1.48
N PHE A 174 -15.76 12.29 1.64
CA PHE A 174 -15.68 12.93 2.94
C PHE A 174 -17.02 13.56 3.32
N VAL A 175 -17.49 13.29 4.53
CA VAL A 175 -18.70 13.86 5.12
C VAL A 175 -18.31 14.52 6.45
N GLN A 176 -18.56 15.81 6.58
CA GLN A 176 -18.36 16.53 7.84
C GLN A 176 -19.61 16.40 8.72
N THR A 177 -19.41 16.05 9.99
CA THR A 177 -20.48 15.84 10.97
C THR A 177 -20.54 16.94 12.02
N ALA A 178 -19.41 17.58 12.33
CA ALA A 178 -19.36 18.65 13.33
C ALA A 178 -18.36 19.76 12.97
N THR A 179 -18.68 20.96 13.44
CA THR A 179 -17.80 22.14 13.39
C THR A 179 -17.76 22.77 14.77
N TYR A 180 -16.57 23.13 15.21
CA TYR A 180 -16.32 23.83 16.47
C TYR A 180 -15.62 25.14 16.17
N LEU A 181 -16.25 26.25 16.57
CA LEU A 181 -15.76 27.61 16.32
C LEU A 181 -14.43 27.88 17.05
N PRO A 182 -13.68 28.93 16.68
CA PRO A 182 -12.45 29.31 17.37
C PRO A 182 -12.67 29.45 18.89
N GLY A 183 -11.73 28.90 19.68
CA GLY A 183 -11.83 28.87 21.14
C GLY A 183 -12.74 27.79 21.73
N SER A 184 -13.35 26.91 20.92
CA SER A 184 -14.18 25.81 21.45
C SER A 184 -13.37 24.76 22.22
N PHE A 185 -12.11 24.56 21.86
CA PHE A 185 -11.19 23.68 22.57
C PHE A 185 -10.22 24.48 23.47
N GLY A 186 -9.59 23.77 24.41
CA GLY A 186 -8.41 24.26 25.12
C GLY A 186 -7.20 24.41 24.17
N TYR A 187 -6.13 25.03 24.68
CA TYR A 187 -4.86 25.01 23.96
C TYR A 187 -4.17 23.67 24.21
N TRP A 188 -4.01 22.87 23.17
CA TRP A 188 -3.36 21.56 23.25
C TRP A 188 -2.09 21.55 22.42
N SER A 189 -0.95 21.26 23.02
CA SER A 189 0.32 21.17 22.31
C SER A 189 0.44 19.87 21.52
N HIS A 190 -0.12 18.78 22.07
CA HIS A 190 -0.13 17.45 21.48
C HIS A 190 -1.55 16.88 21.52
N ILE A 191 -1.91 16.16 20.47
CA ILE A 191 -3.15 15.40 20.38
C ILE A 191 -2.76 14.04 19.82
N VAL A 192 -3.17 12.97 20.50
CA VAL A 192 -2.87 11.60 20.09
C VAL A 192 -4.18 10.82 20.04
N ALA A 193 -4.41 10.12 18.94
CA ALA A 193 -5.50 9.18 18.82
C ALA A 193 -5.05 7.79 19.26
N THR A 194 -5.91 7.11 20.01
CA THR A 194 -5.93 5.65 20.17
C THR A 194 -7.13 5.11 19.38
N ASP A 195 -7.45 3.82 19.50
CA ASP A 195 -8.56 3.19 18.76
C ASP A 195 -9.88 3.97 18.87
N ASN A 196 -10.22 4.40 20.09
CA ASN A 196 -11.52 4.99 20.40
C ASN A 196 -11.46 6.33 21.14
N PHE A 197 -10.26 6.80 21.54
CA PHE A 197 -10.11 8.01 22.33
C PHE A 197 -9.06 8.95 21.76
N LEU A 198 -9.27 10.25 21.97
CA LEU A 198 -8.28 11.30 21.79
C LEU A 198 -7.76 11.68 23.16
N PHE A 199 -6.43 11.65 23.28
CA PHE A 199 -5.71 12.23 24.40
C PHE A 199 -5.17 13.60 23.99
N PHE A 200 -5.59 14.63 24.71
CA PHE A 200 -5.16 16.00 24.53
C PHE A 200 -4.20 16.37 25.65
N TYR A 201 -3.12 17.05 25.30
CA TYR A 201 -2.07 17.36 26.26
C TYR A 201 -1.45 18.73 26.01
N ASN A 202 -1.20 19.47 27.09
CA ASN A 202 -0.51 20.75 27.06
C ASN A 202 0.86 20.64 27.75
N ARG A 203 1.93 20.62 26.96
CA ARG A 203 3.31 20.53 27.43
C ARG A 203 3.76 21.71 28.29
N PHE A 204 3.08 22.85 28.20
CA PHE A 204 3.48 24.06 28.92
C PHE A 204 3.08 24.03 30.39
N ASP A 205 2.03 23.30 30.75
CA ASP A 205 1.49 23.29 32.10
C ASP A 205 1.11 21.90 32.62
N GLY A 206 1.26 20.83 31.82
CA GLY A 206 0.94 19.47 32.25
C GLY A 206 -0.56 19.18 32.39
N SER A 207 -1.44 20.05 31.88
CA SER A 207 -2.86 19.75 31.77
C SER A 207 -3.14 18.76 30.63
N ALA A 208 -4.22 18.00 30.77
CA ALA A 208 -4.65 17.02 29.78
C ALA A 208 -6.16 16.84 29.76
N ALA A 209 -6.68 16.24 28.69
CA ALA A 209 -8.06 15.80 28.60
C ALA A 209 -8.16 14.51 27.79
N VAL A 210 -9.17 13.71 28.09
CA VAL A 210 -9.54 12.53 27.30
C VAL A 210 -10.93 12.75 26.76
N GLY A 211 -11.16 12.36 25.51
CA GLY A 211 -12.51 12.31 24.95
C GLY A 211 -12.61 11.33 23.80
N TYR A 212 -13.81 11.13 23.30
CA TYR A 212 -14.10 10.26 22.17
C TYR A 212 -15.07 10.95 21.21
N ILE A 213 -15.25 10.33 20.03
CA ILE A 213 -16.26 10.77 19.07
C ILE A 213 -17.48 9.85 19.20
N ALA A 214 -18.60 10.43 19.61
CA ALA A 214 -19.86 9.72 19.78
C ALA A 214 -20.48 9.34 18.42
N VAL A 215 -21.42 8.39 18.46
CA VAL A 215 -22.25 8.04 17.31
C VAL A 215 -22.95 9.31 16.80
N GLY A 216 -22.80 9.61 15.51
CA GLY A 216 -23.25 10.87 14.91
C GLY A 216 -22.14 11.90 14.72
N GLY A 217 -20.92 11.63 15.18
CA GLY A 217 -19.73 12.41 14.84
C GLY A 217 -19.58 13.71 15.64
N SER A 218 -19.95 13.68 16.92
CA SER A 218 -19.73 14.78 17.88
C SER A 218 -18.70 14.39 18.94
N PHE A 219 -17.91 15.35 19.41
CA PHE A 219 -16.89 15.12 20.43
C PHE A 219 -17.49 15.13 21.83
N VAL A 220 -17.03 14.22 22.68
CA VAL A 220 -17.41 14.12 24.10
C VAL A 220 -16.16 14.02 24.95
N THR A 221 -15.97 14.96 25.87
CA THR A 221 -14.92 14.89 26.90
C THR A 221 -15.35 13.95 28.02
N THR A 222 -14.47 13.01 28.38
CA THR A 222 -14.71 12.05 29.48
C THR A 222 -13.93 12.39 30.73
N GLU A 223 -12.70 12.88 30.58
CA GLU A 223 -11.84 13.24 31.69
C GLU A 223 -11.10 14.54 31.40
N TYR A 224 -10.82 15.27 32.47
CA TYR A 224 -10.01 16.48 32.44
C TYR A 224 -9.03 16.47 33.61
N TYR A 225 -7.78 16.79 33.31
CA TYR A 225 -6.69 16.89 34.25
C TYR A 225 -6.21 18.34 34.28
N PRO A 226 -6.35 19.06 35.41
CA PRO A 226 -5.94 20.45 35.51
C PRO A 226 -4.42 20.63 35.37
N PRO A 227 -3.94 21.87 35.16
CA PRO A 227 -2.51 22.18 35.14
C PRO A 227 -1.75 21.60 36.34
N GLY A 228 -0.56 21.07 36.09
CA GLY A 228 0.32 20.43 37.07
C GLY A 228 -0.02 18.98 37.41
N THR A 229 -1.07 18.41 36.82
CA THR A 229 -1.44 17.00 37.08
C THR A 229 -0.44 16.03 36.48
N LEU A 230 -0.01 16.27 35.24
CA LEU A 230 1.01 15.46 34.57
C LEU A 230 2.35 16.20 34.54
N ALA A 231 3.43 15.44 34.45
CA ALA A 231 4.75 15.99 34.12
C ALA A 231 4.76 16.58 32.69
N THR A 232 5.82 17.32 32.36
CA THR A 232 5.99 17.92 31.03
C THR A 232 6.66 16.95 30.05
N PHE A 233 6.02 16.64 28.92
CA PHE A 233 6.48 15.69 27.90
C PHE A 233 6.55 16.33 26.50
N ASP A 234 7.61 16.01 25.75
CA ASP A 234 7.83 16.51 24.38
C ASP A 234 7.27 15.58 23.29
N TYR A 235 7.24 14.28 23.54
CA TYR A 235 6.78 13.28 22.58
C TYR A 235 5.77 12.35 23.24
N ILE A 236 4.64 12.14 22.57
CA ILE A 236 3.57 11.24 23.00
C ILE A 236 3.15 10.47 21.76
N VAL A 237 3.12 9.15 21.86
CA VAL A 237 2.82 8.26 20.74
C VAL A 237 1.87 7.17 21.24
N SER A 238 0.87 6.84 20.43
CA SER A 238 0.05 5.65 20.63
C SER A 238 0.84 4.42 20.15
N ASP A 239 0.64 3.27 20.80
CA ASP A 239 1.14 1.97 20.35
C ASP A 239 0.51 1.51 19.02
N GLY A 240 -0.49 2.23 18.51
CA GLY A 240 -0.98 2.14 17.15
C GLY A 240 -1.65 0.82 16.81
N ALA A 241 -2.26 0.13 17.79
CA ALA A 241 -3.05 -1.07 17.54
C ALA A 241 -4.08 -0.77 16.42
N PRO A 242 -3.92 -1.32 15.20
CA PRO A 242 -4.82 -0.98 14.12
C PRO A 242 -6.17 -1.66 14.33
N LEU A 243 -7.23 -0.96 13.90
CA LEU A 243 -8.54 -1.50 13.56
C LEU A 243 -8.42 -2.60 12.48
N CYS A 244 -8.00 -3.80 12.86
CA CYS A 244 -8.23 -5.02 12.09
C CYS A 244 -9.44 -5.75 12.68
N SER A 245 -10.60 -5.10 12.62
CA SER A 245 -11.89 -5.71 12.94
C SER A 245 -12.44 -6.42 11.70
N ALA A 246 -11.76 -7.47 11.23
CA ALA A 246 -12.34 -8.50 10.35
C ALA A 246 -11.38 -9.67 10.13
N LEU A 247 -11.19 -10.55 11.13
CA LEU A 247 -11.00 -12.01 10.97
C LEU A 247 -10.61 -12.67 12.31
N LEU A 248 -11.53 -12.65 13.28
CA LEU A 248 -11.55 -13.63 14.37
C LEU A 248 -12.99 -13.88 14.82
N LYS A 249 -13.89 -14.17 13.86
CA LYS A 249 -15.07 -14.99 14.14
C LYS A 249 -14.74 -16.45 13.83
N SER A 250 -14.41 -17.16 14.90
CA SER A 250 -14.50 -18.61 15.09
C SER A 250 -13.99 -19.54 13.97
N ARG A 251 -12.74 -19.99 14.11
CA ARG A 251 -12.43 -21.42 13.97
C ARG A 251 -12.10 -21.99 15.34
N GLY A 252 -13.13 -22.08 16.16
CA GLY A 252 -13.15 -22.82 17.41
C GLY A 252 -14.44 -23.62 17.45
N GLY A 253 -14.35 -24.89 17.08
CA GLY A 253 -15.49 -25.78 16.94
C GLY A 253 -15.06 -27.13 16.40
N LEU A 254 -14.18 -27.81 17.15
CA LEU A 254 -14.05 -29.26 17.11
C LEU A 254 -15.31 -29.84 17.74
N HIS A 255 -16.10 -30.57 16.96
CA HIS A 255 -16.81 -31.80 17.35
C HIS A 255 -17.14 -32.57 16.07
#